data_AF-A0A2Z6SAY2-F1
#
_entry.id   AF-A0A2Z6SAY2-F1
#
_cell.length_a   1.000
_cell.length_b   1.000
_cell.length_c   1.000
_cell.angle_alpha   90.00
_cell.angle_beta   90.00
_cell.angle_gamma   90.00
#
_symmetry.space_group_name_H-M   'P 1'
#
loop_
_entity.id
_entity.type
_entity.pdbx_description
1 polymer ?
#
loop_
_entity_poly.entity_id
_entity_poly.type
_entity_poly.pdbx_seq_one_letter_code
_entity_poly.pdbx_strand_id
1 'polypeptide(L)'
;MANLKGHKQELWIGLQDLSKAYDRINTSLLKLSLQRIGILNKINTLILQLFTNRYNQVITPTGYTPQYKVIQGIDQGEVISP
;
A
#
# COMPACT_ATOMS: atom_id res chain seq x y z
N MET A 1 -0.97 29.41 -14.21
CA MET A 1 -2.42 29.34 -14.49
C MET A 1 -2.60 28.77 -15.90
N ALA A 2 -3.18 27.58 -16.04
CA ALA A 2 -3.46 27.00 -17.37
C ALA A 2 -4.67 27.70 -18.01
N ASN A 3 -4.57 28.04 -19.29
CA ASN A 3 -5.53 28.87 -20.02
C ASN A 3 -6.61 27.99 -20.68
N LEU A 4 -7.86 28.08 -20.22
CA LEU A 4 -9.03 27.36 -20.74
C LEU A 4 -9.94 28.34 -21.51
N LYS A 5 -9.75 28.48 -22.82
CA LYS A 5 -10.66 29.25 -23.69
C LYS A 5 -11.71 28.32 -24.31
N GLY A 6 -12.97 28.40 -23.85
CA GLY A 6 -14.13 27.85 -24.56
C GLY A 6 -15.28 27.30 -23.71
N HIS A 7 -15.01 26.82 -22.50
CA HIS A 7 -16.03 26.27 -21.61
C HIS A 7 -15.91 26.88 -20.21
N LYS A 8 -16.77 27.85 -19.89
CA LYS A 8 -16.92 28.40 -18.53
C LYS A 8 -17.86 27.53 -17.70
N GLN A 9 -17.55 26.25 -17.55
CA GLN A 9 -18.22 25.39 -16.56
C GLN A 9 -17.42 25.44 -15.27
N GLU A 10 -18.13 25.52 -14.14
CA GLU A 10 -17.51 25.56 -12.82
C GLU A 10 -16.82 24.22 -12.54
N LEU A 11 -15.52 24.26 -12.24
CA LEU A 11 -14.72 23.09 -11.90
C LEU A 11 -14.45 23.09 -10.39
N TRP A 12 -14.95 22.07 -9.71
CA TRP A 12 -14.66 21.82 -8.30
C TRP A 12 -13.61 20.73 -8.18
N ILE A 13 -12.46 21.03 -7.57
CA ILE A 13 -11.38 20.07 -7.32
C ILE A 13 -11.32 19.80 -5.82
N GLY A 14 -11.50 18.53 -5.44
CA GLY A 14 -11.21 18.04 -4.10
C GLY A 14 -9.86 17.33 -4.10
N LEU A 15 -8.95 17.73 -3.22
CA LEU A 15 -7.67 17.05 -3.02
C LEU A 15 -7.78 16.16 -1.77
N GLN A 16 -7.36 14.91 -1.89
CA GLN A 16 -7.28 13.97 -0.78
C GLN A 16 -5.90 13.32 -0.77
N ASP A 17 -5.36 13.15 0.43
CA ASP A 17 -4.10 12.44 0.66
C ASP A 17 -4.32 11.30 1.67
N LEU A 18 -3.66 10.18 1.45
CA LEU A 18 -3.75 8.99 2.30
C LEU A 18 -2.52 8.92 3.20
N SER A 19 -2.71 9.22 4.48
CA SER A 19 -1.65 9.07 5.46
C SER A 19 -1.19 7.60 5.56
N LYS A 20 0.11 7.39 5.40
CA LYS A 20 0.78 6.09 5.54
C LYS A 20 0.17 4.99 4.65
N ALA A 21 0.07 5.28 3.36
CA ALA A 21 -0.59 4.40 2.39
C ALA A 21 -0.07 2.95 2.43
N TYR A 22 1.24 2.74 2.47
CA TYR A 22 1.86 1.40 2.51
C TYR A 22 1.64 0.69 3.84
N ASP A 23 1.85 1.38 4.97
CA ASP A 23 1.71 0.81 6.32
C ASP A 23 0.27 0.39 6.65
N ARG A 24 -0.72 0.95 5.96
CA ARG A 24 -2.15 0.75 6.25
C ARG A 24 -2.85 -0.19 5.27
N ILE A 25 -2.13 -0.82 4.36
CA ILE A 25 -2.73 -1.82 3.48
C ILE A 25 -3.23 -3.02 4.30
N ASN A 26 -4.52 -3.32 4.17
CA ASN A 26 -5.13 -4.50 4.75
C ASN A 26 -4.97 -5.71 3.79
N THR A 27 -4.33 -6.76 4.26
CA THR A 27 -4.02 -7.96 3.46
C THR A 27 -5.27 -8.72 3.01
N SER A 28 -6.35 -8.71 3.80
CA SER A 28 -7.63 -9.29 3.39
C SER A 28 -8.28 -8.51 2.25
N LEU A 29 -8.21 -7.18 2.28
CA LEU A 29 -8.70 -6.34 1.18
C LEU A 29 -7.82 -6.49 -0.06
N LEU A 30 -6.50 -6.58 0.10
CA LEU A 30 -5.58 -6.86 -0.99
C LEU A 30 -5.92 -8.20 -1.68
N LYS A 31 -6.20 -9.25 -0.90
CA LYS A 31 -6.64 -10.55 -1.44
C LYS A 31 -7.89 -10.43 -2.31
N LEU A 32 -8.91 -9.72 -1.81
CA LEU A 32 -10.16 -9.52 -2.55
C LEU A 32 -9.94 -8.71 -3.83
N SER A 33 -9.09 -7.68 -3.79
CA SER A 33 -8.72 -6.89 -4.97
C SER A 33 -8.01 -7.73 -6.02
N LEU A 34 -7.05 -8.58 -5.63
CA LEU A 34 -6.34 -9.47 -6.56
C LEU A 34 -7.29 -10.50 -7.20
N GLN A 35 -8.22 -11.05 -6.43
CA GLN A 35 -9.26 -11.94 -6.94
C GLN A 35 -10.19 -11.23 -7.93
N ARG A 36 -10.58 -9.98 -7.64
CA ARG A 36 -11.46 -9.18 -8.49
C ARG A 36 -10.86 -8.93 -9.87
N ILE A 37 -9.55 -8.71 -9.97
CA ILE A 37 -8.86 -8.50 -11.25
C ILE A 37 -8.47 -9.81 -11.97
N GLY A 38 -8.89 -10.97 -11.43
CA GLY A 38 -8.72 -12.27 -12.07
C GLY A 38 -7.35 -12.93 -11.88
N ILE A 39 -6.55 -12.51 -10.90
CA ILE A 39 -5.28 -13.18 -10.60
C ILE A 39 -5.56 -14.58 -10.03
N LEU A 40 -4.83 -15.58 -10.54
CA LEU A 40 -4.96 -16.96 -10.10
C LEU A 40 -4.69 -17.10 -8.59
N ASN A 41 -5.49 -17.93 -7.92
CA ASN A 41 -5.38 -18.12 -6.47
C ASN A 41 -3.97 -18.51 -5.99
N LYS A 42 -3.21 -19.27 -6.78
CA LYS A 42 -1.81 -19.61 -6.45
C LYS A 42 -0.93 -18.36 -6.37
N ILE A 43 -1.10 -17.43 -7.30
CA ILE A 43 -0.37 -16.16 -7.33
C ILE A 43 -0.86 -15.24 -6.21
N ASN A 44 -2.18 -15.21 -5.92
CA ASN A 44 -2.72 -14.47 -4.78
C ASN A 44 -2.07 -14.93 -3.47
N THR A 45 -2.02 -16.25 -3.24
CA THR A 45 -1.38 -16.81 -2.05
C THR A 45 0.11 -16.44 -1.99
N LEU A 46 0.83 -16.57 -3.10
CA LEU A 46 2.25 -16.19 -3.17
C LEU A 46 2.47 -14.72 -2.77
N ILE A 47 1.70 -13.80 -3.37
CA ILE A 47 1.80 -12.35 -3.06
C ILE A 47 1.48 -12.08 -1.59
N LEU A 48 0.41 -12.67 -1.05
CA LEU A 48 0.02 -12.44 0.34
C LEU A 48 1.06 -12.99 1.32
N GLN A 49 1.68 -14.12 1.00
CA GLN A 49 2.72 -14.71 1.85
C GLN A 49 3.93 -13.80 2.02
N LEU A 50 4.24 -12.94 1.05
CA LEU A 50 5.32 -11.94 1.17
C LEU A 50 5.05 -10.91 2.28
N PHE A 51 3.78 -10.62 2.57
CA PHE A 51 3.39 -9.58 3.53
C PHE A 51 2.81 -10.12 4.85
N THR A 52 2.66 -11.44 4.98
CA THR A 52 2.09 -12.07 6.18
C THR A 52 3.14 -12.77 7.02
N ASN A 53 2.89 -12.87 8.33
CA ASN A 53 3.74 -13.58 9.29
C ASN A 53 5.22 -13.11 9.32
N ARG A 54 5.43 -11.82 9.09
CA ARG A 54 6.76 -11.18 9.15
C ARG A 54 6.97 -10.43 10.47
N TYR A 55 8.24 -10.32 10.84
CA TYR A 55 8.69 -9.60 12.02
C TYR A 55 9.71 -8.56 11.60
N ASN A 56 9.56 -7.34 12.09
CA ASN A 56 10.47 -6.23 11.79
C ASN A 56 11.23 -5.80 13.05
N GLN A 57 12.36 -5.15 12.83
CA GLN A 57 13.12 -4.43 13.85
C GLN A 57 13.42 -3.04 13.30
N VAL A 58 13.38 -2.03 14.15
CA VAL A 58 13.77 -0.67 13.79
C VAL A 58 15.26 -0.51 14.08
N ILE A 59 16.01 0.00 13.11
CA ILE A 59 17.40 0.39 13.29
C ILE A 59 17.42 1.73 14.03
N THR A 60 18.09 1.78 15.17
CA THR A 60 18.27 2.99 15.98
C THR A 60 19.77 3.26 16.15
N PRO A 61 20.18 4.48 16.57
CA PRO A 61 21.60 4.79 16.81
C PRO A 61 22.28 3.88 17.83
N THR A 62 21.51 3.25 18.73
CA THR A 62 22.02 2.33 19.76
C THR A 62 21.90 0.86 19.39
N GLY A 63 21.40 0.54 18.18
CA GLY A 63 21.21 -0.83 17.69
C GLY A 63 19.78 -1.12 17.23
N TYR A 64 19.44 -2.41 17.10
CA TYR A 64 18.10 -2.85 16.71
C TYR A 64 17.11 -2.82 17.88
N THR A 65 15.86 -2.46 17.63
CA THR A 65 14.77 -2.70 18.58
C THR A 65 14.49 -4.19 18.73
N PRO A 66 13.78 -4.62 19.80
CA PRO A 66 13.15 -5.94 19.81
C PRO A 66 12.28 -6.16 18.57
N GLN A 67 12.21 -7.41 18.13
CA GLN A 67 11.36 -7.82 17.02
C GLN A 67 9.89 -7.58 17.37
N TYR A 68 9.13 -7.03 16.42
CA TYR A 68 7.69 -6.91 16.52
C TYR A 68 7.02 -7.57 15.31
N LYS A 69 5.87 -8.19 15.54
CA LYS A 69 5.08 -8.80 14.47
C LYS A 69 4.40 -7.70 13.66
N VAL A 70 4.53 -7.76 12.34
CA VAL A 70 3.80 -6.84 11.47
C VAL A 70 2.41 -7.37 11.20
N ILE A 71 1.40 -6.57 11.56
CA ILE A 71 -0.01 -6.95 11.50
C ILE A 71 -0.65 -6.55 10.16
N GLN A 72 -0.20 -5.43 9.59
CA GLN A 72 -0.73 -4.86 8.37
C GLN A 72 0.33 -4.05 7.62
N GLY A 73 0.04 -3.73 6.37
CA GLY A 73 0.90 -2.96 5.50
C GLY A 73 1.83 -3.81 4.65
N ILE A 74 2.29 -3.21 3.56
CA ILE A 74 3.31 -3.74 2.65
C ILE A 74 4.61 -2.98 2.83
N ASP A 75 5.73 -3.59 2.46
CA ASP A 75 7.05 -3.00 2.64
C ASP A 75 7.34 -1.93 1.59
N GLN A 76 7.63 -0.71 2.05
CA GLN A 76 7.99 0.41 1.17
C GLN A 76 9.39 0.18 0.57
N GLY A 77 9.53 0.36 -0.74
CA GLY A 77 10.80 0.15 -1.45
C GLY A 77 11.01 -1.27 -1.96
N GLU A 78 10.09 -2.20 -1.70
CA GLU A 78 10.08 -3.51 -2.34
C GLU A 78 9.61 -3.41 -3.80
N VAL A 79 10.14 -4.26 -4.69
CA VAL A 79 9.83 -4.22 -6.14
C VAL A 79 8.33 -4.39 -6.43
N ILE A 80 7.62 -5.11 -5.56
CA ILE A 80 6.19 -5.36 -5.69
C ILE A 80 5.31 -4.30 -5.00
N SER A 81 5.93 -3.36 -4.30
CA SER A 81 5.31 -2.23 -3.61
C SER A 81 5.72 -0.95 -4.35
N PRO A 82 4.89 -0.47 -5.30
CA PRO A 82 5.26 0.57 -6.26
C PRO A 82 5.64 1.90 -5.61
#